data_AF-A0A937XZ06-F1
#
_entry.id   AF-A0A937XZ06-F1
#
_cell.length_a   1.000
_cell.length_b   1.000
_cell.length_c   1.000
_cell.angle_alpha   90.00
_cell.angle_beta   90.00
_cell.angle_gamma   90.00
#
_symmetry.space_group_name_H-M   'P 1'
#
loop_
_entity.id
_entity.type
_entity.pdbx_description
1 polymer ?
#
loop_
_entity_poly.entity_id
_entity_poly.type
_entity_poly.pdbx_seq_one_letter_code
_entity_poly.pdbx_strand_id
1 'polypeptide(L)'
;MKTNEALSVLAAHRGDAVVVCALGMAANEWWALTKSEDSFYMHGAMGFAASFALGLALALRETPVWVLNADGSLCMNLGCLLTEAGQAPRNLKHFVVDNRVYQTVGAVPMVNQGQADYAALARAAGFPQARTLESIETLRQSLPQILAEPGPSLTVLRVEPETGFLGTPPMTYEGPEMKYRFGRALERRLGITVFGPQGY
;
A
#
# COMPACT_ATOMS: atom_id res chain seq x y z
N MET A 1 8.35 -8.75 -12.68
CA MET A 1 9.21 -7.53 -12.61
C MET A 1 9.96 -7.48 -11.27
N LYS A 2 10.92 -6.56 -11.06
CA LYS A 2 11.53 -6.35 -9.73
C LYS A 2 10.71 -5.39 -8.87
N THR A 3 10.79 -5.52 -7.54
CA THR A 3 10.04 -4.65 -6.61
C THR A 3 10.52 -3.21 -6.72
N ASN A 4 11.83 -3.01 -6.74
CA ASN A 4 12.46 -1.69 -6.87
C ASN A 4 12.01 -0.91 -8.11
N GLU A 5 11.93 -1.58 -9.26
CA GLU A 5 11.48 -1.00 -10.52
C GLU A 5 10.00 -0.60 -10.45
N ALA A 6 9.16 -1.50 -9.94
CA ALA A 6 7.72 -1.26 -9.81
C ALA A 6 7.44 -0.07 -8.89
N LEU A 7 8.07 -0.06 -7.71
CA LEU A 7 7.91 1.02 -6.73
C LEU A 7 8.53 2.33 -7.21
N SER A 8 9.60 2.30 -8.01
CA SER A 8 10.15 3.51 -8.64
C SER A 8 9.16 4.13 -9.62
N VAL A 9 8.46 3.31 -10.41
CA VAL A 9 7.40 3.80 -11.33
C VAL A 9 6.24 4.39 -10.54
N LEU A 10 5.78 3.72 -9.47
CA LEU A 10 4.74 4.26 -8.60
C LEU A 10 5.16 5.59 -7.95
N ALA A 11 6.37 5.66 -7.40
CA ALA A 11 6.90 6.85 -6.76
C ALA A 11 6.95 8.05 -7.71
N ALA A 12 7.37 7.84 -8.96
CA ALA A 12 7.41 8.88 -9.99
C ALA A 12 6.01 9.42 -10.37
N HIS A 13 4.95 8.62 -10.18
CA HIS A 13 3.56 8.99 -10.49
C HIS A 13 2.73 9.28 -9.24
N ARG A 14 3.35 9.31 -8.05
CA ARG A 14 2.67 9.48 -6.78
C ARG A 14 1.80 10.73 -6.75
N GLY A 15 2.32 11.83 -7.31
CA GLY A 15 1.69 13.15 -7.21
C GLY A 15 1.30 13.45 -5.76
N ASP A 16 0.03 13.77 -5.56
CA ASP A 16 -0.54 14.07 -4.24
C ASP A 16 -1.10 12.86 -3.47
N ALA A 17 -0.73 11.64 -3.82
CA ALA A 17 -1.17 10.50 -3.03
C ALA A 17 -0.56 10.48 -1.62
N VAL A 18 -1.38 10.25 -0.61
CA VAL A 18 -0.95 9.79 0.72
C VAL A 18 -0.80 8.28 0.65
N VAL A 19 0.35 7.74 1.06
CA VAL A 19 0.67 6.33 0.88
C VAL A 19 0.73 5.61 2.21
N VAL A 20 0.06 4.47 2.32
CA VAL A 20 0.13 3.57 3.47
C VAL A 20 0.86 2.31 3.05
N CYS A 21 2.04 2.07 3.62
CA CYS A 21 2.86 0.91 3.34
C CYS A 21 2.57 -0.17 4.39
N ALA A 22 2.23 -1.38 3.93
CA ALA A 22 2.13 -2.55 4.80
C ALA A 22 3.50 -3.00 5.30
N LEU A 23 3.50 -3.76 6.40
CA LEU A 23 4.70 -4.41 6.92
C LEU A 23 5.34 -5.29 5.83
N GLY A 24 6.63 -5.06 5.55
CA GLY A 24 7.39 -5.86 4.59
C GLY A 24 8.46 -5.06 3.86
N MET A 25 9.18 -5.71 2.93
CA MET A 25 10.30 -5.07 2.23
C MET A 25 9.87 -3.97 1.27
N ALA A 26 8.65 -4.04 0.74
CA ALA A 26 8.08 -2.96 -0.06
C ALA A 26 8.02 -1.62 0.71
N ALA A 27 7.78 -1.64 2.03
CA ALA A 27 7.81 -0.43 2.85
C ALA A 27 9.23 0.15 2.98
N ASN A 28 10.22 -0.72 3.20
CA ASN A 28 11.63 -0.31 3.28
C ASN A 28 12.11 0.28 1.96
N GLU A 29 11.70 -0.31 0.85
CA GLU A 29 12.03 0.15 -0.49
C GLU A 29 11.34 1.47 -0.83
N TRP A 30 10.06 1.62 -0.49
CA TRP A 30 9.36 2.88 -0.62
C TRP A 30 10.05 4.01 0.15
N TRP A 31 10.49 3.73 1.38
CA TRP A 31 11.28 4.68 2.16
C TRP A 31 12.64 4.96 1.51
N ALA A 32 13.33 3.94 0.99
CA ALA A 32 14.61 4.11 0.30
C ALA A 32 14.48 5.06 -0.90
N LEU A 33 13.41 4.92 -1.67
CA LEU A 33 13.12 5.71 -2.87
C LEU A 33 12.63 7.13 -2.56
N THR A 34 11.78 7.30 -1.54
CA THR A 34 11.02 8.55 -1.37
C THR A 34 11.42 9.38 -0.16
N LYS A 35 11.98 8.76 0.90
CA LYS A 35 12.19 9.40 2.22
C LYS A 35 10.96 10.16 2.73
N SER A 36 9.77 9.70 2.33
CA SER A 36 8.52 10.43 2.52
C SER A 36 8.05 10.36 3.96
N GLU A 37 7.79 11.52 4.55
CA GLU A 37 7.22 11.67 5.89
C GLU A 37 5.68 11.63 5.92
N ASP A 38 5.05 11.87 4.78
CA ASP A 38 3.61 11.84 4.55
C ASP A 38 3.16 10.48 3.93
N SER A 39 4.01 9.47 4.04
CA SER A 39 3.63 8.06 3.90
C SER A 39 3.58 7.44 5.29
N PHE A 40 2.59 6.59 5.56
CA PHE A 40 2.49 5.83 6.80
C PHE A 40 3.13 4.44 6.64
N TYR A 41 4.14 4.12 7.45
CA TYR A 41 4.80 2.82 7.44
C TYR A 41 4.23 1.97 8.58
N MET A 42 3.35 1.02 8.24
CA MET A 42 2.67 0.16 9.22
C MET A 42 3.62 -0.91 9.74
N HIS A 43 4.32 -0.62 10.83
CA HIS A 43 5.17 -1.58 11.53
C HIS A 43 4.36 -2.33 12.61
N GLY A 44 4.53 -3.65 12.72
CA GLY A 44 3.98 -4.45 13.84
C GLY A 44 2.49 -4.82 13.78
N ALA A 45 1.77 -4.46 12.70
CA ALA A 45 0.36 -4.81 12.51
C ALA A 45 0.10 -5.32 11.08
N MET A 46 0.61 -6.52 10.78
CA MET A 46 0.43 -7.16 9.48
C MET A 46 -1.07 -7.37 9.19
N GLY A 47 -1.51 -7.05 7.96
CA GLY A 47 -2.91 -7.11 7.56
C GLY A 47 -3.76 -5.86 7.82
N PHE A 48 -3.24 -4.84 8.53
CA PHE A 48 -4.05 -3.65 8.88
C PHE A 48 -3.83 -2.41 8.00
N ALA A 49 -2.83 -2.42 7.11
CA ALA A 49 -2.54 -1.27 6.24
C ALA A 49 -3.72 -0.88 5.34
N ALA A 50 -4.41 -1.88 4.76
CA ALA A 50 -5.60 -1.69 3.95
C ALA A 50 -6.73 -0.99 4.74
N SER A 51 -7.06 -1.49 5.92
CA SER A 51 -8.07 -0.89 6.80
C SER A 51 -7.71 0.54 7.23
N PHE A 52 -6.44 0.81 7.54
CA PHE A 52 -5.97 2.16 7.90
C PHE A 52 -6.12 3.14 6.73
N ALA A 53 -5.71 2.72 5.53
CA ALA A 53 -5.84 3.52 4.33
C ALA A 53 -7.30 3.77 3.93
N LEU A 54 -8.18 2.80 4.11
CA LEU A 54 -9.62 3.00 3.92
C LEU A 54 -10.15 4.10 4.84
N GLY A 55 -9.77 4.09 6.12
CA GLY A 55 -10.11 5.17 7.05
C GLY A 55 -9.63 6.54 6.58
N LEU A 56 -8.39 6.64 6.10
CA LEU A 56 -7.86 7.86 5.49
C LEU A 56 -8.65 8.28 4.25
N ALA A 57 -8.97 7.35 3.35
CA ALA A 57 -9.69 7.65 2.13
C ALA A 57 -11.10 8.19 2.41
N LEU A 58 -11.78 7.66 3.42
CA LEU A 58 -13.10 8.10 3.87
C LEU A 58 -13.07 9.48 4.55
N ALA A 59 -12.00 9.77 5.31
CA ALA A 59 -11.82 11.04 6.00
C ALA A 59 -11.32 12.16 5.06
N LEU A 60 -10.44 11.83 4.11
CA LEU A 60 -9.76 12.75 3.20
C LEU A 60 -10.27 12.59 1.77
N ARG A 61 -11.56 12.87 1.55
CA ARG A 61 -12.28 12.52 0.31
C ARG A 61 -11.67 13.10 -0.98
N GLU A 62 -10.99 14.25 -0.88
CA GLU A 62 -10.36 14.94 -2.01
C GLU A 62 -8.88 14.56 -2.20
N THR A 63 -8.30 13.79 -1.28
CA THR A 63 -6.88 13.40 -1.32
C THR A 63 -6.77 11.96 -1.81
N PRO A 64 -6.01 11.66 -2.89
CA PRO A 64 -5.74 10.29 -3.29
C PRO A 64 -5.04 9.52 -2.17
N VAL A 65 -5.48 8.29 -1.90
CA VAL A 65 -4.87 7.41 -0.91
C VAL A 65 -4.44 6.11 -1.59
N TRP A 66 -3.17 5.75 -1.42
CA TRP A 66 -2.63 4.49 -1.94
C TRP A 66 -2.29 3.56 -0.80
N VAL A 67 -2.58 2.27 -0.98
CA VAL A 67 -2.03 1.19 -0.16
C VAL A 67 -0.94 0.52 -0.96
N LEU A 68 0.27 0.48 -0.42
CA LEU A 68 1.31 -0.43 -0.87
C LEU A 68 1.28 -1.64 0.06
N ASN A 69 0.42 -2.60 -0.28
CA ASN A 69 0.25 -3.82 0.48
C ASN A 69 1.22 -4.89 0.02
N ALA A 70 1.45 -5.89 0.86
CA ALA A 70 2.14 -7.13 0.49
C ALA A 70 1.11 -8.26 0.39
N ASP A 71 1.33 -9.23 -0.50
CA ASP A 71 0.56 -10.47 -0.58
C ASP A 71 0.39 -11.17 0.78
N GLY A 72 1.46 -11.27 1.56
CA GLY A 72 1.43 -11.78 2.94
C GLY A 72 0.48 -11.01 3.84
N SER A 73 0.54 -9.68 3.78
CA SER A 73 -0.30 -8.82 4.61
C SER A 73 -1.76 -8.89 4.18
N LEU A 74 -2.04 -8.87 2.87
CA LEU A 74 -3.40 -9.04 2.35
C LEU A 74 -3.97 -10.42 2.73
N CYS A 75 -3.18 -11.48 2.65
CA CYS A 75 -3.61 -12.82 3.04
C CYS A 75 -4.03 -12.91 4.51
N MET A 76 -3.35 -12.19 5.41
CA MET A 76 -3.70 -12.18 6.84
C MET A 76 -5.02 -11.48 7.14
N ASN A 77 -5.47 -10.58 6.27
CA ASN A 77 -6.73 -9.86 6.42
C ASN A 77 -7.48 -9.72 5.09
N LEU A 78 -7.88 -10.85 4.49
CA LEU A 78 -8.64 -10.84 3.25
C LEU A 78 -10.02 -10.16 3.39
N GLY A 79 -10.57 -10.13 4.61
CA GLY A 79 -11.83 -9.45 4.91
C GLY A 79 -11.80 -7.95 4.60
N CYS A 80 -10.61 -7.32 4.55
CA CYS A 80 -10.49 -5.91 4.16
C CYS A 80 -11.05 -5.63 2.76
N LEU A 81 -10.99 -6.60 1.84
CA LEU A 81 -11.52 -6.44 0.48
C LEU A 81 -13.03 -6.23 0.49
N LEU A 82 -13.76 -6.97 1.32
CA LEU A 82 -15.22 -6.81 1.46
C LEU A 82 -15.55 -5.42 2.02
N THR A 83 -14.78 -4.96 3.00
CA THR A 83 -14.97 -3.64 3.61
C THR A 83 -14.66 -2.50 2.64
N GLU A 84 -13.53 -2.59 1.90
CA GLU A 84 -13.14 -1.59 0.89
C GLU A 84 -14.17 -1.53 -0.25
N ALA A 85 -14.63 -2.69 -0.75
CA ALA A 85 -15.65 -2.75 -1.78
C ALA A 85 -17.01 -2.20 -1.30
N GLY A 86 -17.42 -2.52 -0.07
CA GLY A 86 -18.69 -2.05 0.50
C GLY A 86 -18.71 -0.54 0.79
N GLN A 87 -17.57 0.05 1.18
CA GLN A 87 -17.45 1.50 1.41
C GLN A 87 -17.21 2.28 0.11
N ALA A 88 -16.59 1.65 -0.90
CA ALA A 88 -16.35 2.20 -2.23
C ALA A 88 -15.78 3.64 -2.29
N PRO A 89 -14.70 3.96 -1.53
CA PRO A 89 -14.10 5.29 -1.59
C PRO A 89 -13.57 5.61 -2.99
N ARG A 90 -13.87 6.81 -3.50
CA ARG A 90 -13.53 7.21 -4.88
C ARG A 90 -12.03 7.40 -5.12
N ASN A 91 -11.28 7.62 -4.06
CA ASN A 91 -9.90 8.09 -4.02
C ASN A 91 -8.90 7.01 -3.56
N LEU A 92 -9.30 5.74 -3.42
CA LEU A 92 -8.43 4.65 -2.92
C LEU A 92 -7.82 3.83 -4.07
N LYS A 93 -6.51 3.57 -4.02
CA LYS A 93 -5.82 2.62 -4.91
C LYS A 93 -5.05 1.60 -4.08
N HIS A 94 -5.34 0.32 -4.28
CA HIS A 94 -4.75 -0.78 -3.51
C HIS A 94 -3.75 -1.52 -4.40
N PHE A 95 -2.46 -1.25 -4.23
CA PHE A 95 -1.39 -1.98 -4.89
C PHE A 95 -0.93 -3.13 -4.01
N VAL A 96 -0.81 -4.33 -4.57
CA VAL A 96 -0.34 -5.52 -3.85
C VAL A 96 0.98 -5.95 -4.47
N VAL A 97 2.07 -5.85 -3.73
CA VAL A 97 3.36 -6.44 -4.11
C VAL A 97 3.29 -7.93 -3.84
N ASP A 98 3.23 -8.73 -4.90
CA ASP A 98 3.09 -10.18 -4.86
C ASP A 98 4.41 -10.84 -5.30
N ASN A 99 5.28 -11.12 -4.33
CA ASN A 99 6.51 -11.90 -4.53
C ASN A 99 6.33 -13.38 -4.15
N ARG A 100 5.16 -13.75 -3.63
CA ARG A 100 4.80 -15.11 -3.20
C ARG A 100 5.65 -15.66 -2.06
N VAL A 101 6.33 -14.83 -1.29
CA VAL A 101 7.14 -15.27 -0.14
C VAL A 101 7.01 -14.30 1.03
N TYR A 102 7.10 -14.80 2.26
CA TYR A 102 7.33 -13.93 3.41
C TYR A 102 8.80 -13.50 3.44
N GLN A 103 9.10 -12.45 2.68
CA GLN A 103 10.46 -11.97 2.40
C GLN A 103 11.28 -11.68 3.68
N THR A 104 10.65 -11.11 4.70
CA THR A 104 11.32 -10.62 5.91
C THR A 104 11.78 -11.71 6.87
N VAL A 105 11.23 -12.91 6.76
CA VAL A 105 11.50 -14.04 7.65
C VAL A 105 12.25 -15.16 6.93
N GLY A 106 13.10 -14.78 5.96
CA GLY A 106 13.93 -15.72 5.21
C GLY A 106 13.29 -16.24 3.91
N ALA A 107 12.41 -15.44 3.29
CA ALA A 107 11.74 -15.78 2.02
C ALA A 107 11.02 -17.14 2.05
N VAL A 108 10.40 -17.48 3.19
CA VAL A 108 9.61 -18.71 3.30
C VAL A 108 8.39 -18.63 2.37
N PRO A 109 7.97 -19.74 1.74
CA PRO A 109 6.83 -19.76 0.84
C PRO A 109 5.56 -19.19 1.46
N MET A 110 4.82 -18.40 0.68
CA MET A 110 3.48 -17.95 1.05
C MET A 110 2.52 -19.12 1.20
N VAL A 111 1.49 -18.94 2.03
CA VAL A 111 0.34 -19.87 2.02
C VAL A 111 -0.32 -19.85 0.65
N ASN A 112 -0.69 -21.02 0.14
CA ASN A 112 -1.28 -21.18 -1.20
C ASN A 112 -0.41 -20.56 -2.33
N GLN A 113 0.92 -20.65 -2.18
CA GLN A 113 1.90 -20.07 -3.10
C GLN A 113 1.58 -20.46 -4.56
N GLY A 114 1.47 -19.45 -5.42
CA GLY A 114 1.23 -19.65 -6.86
C GLY A 114 -0.20 -20.02 -7.25
N GLN A 115 -1.09 -20.27 -6.28
CA GLN A 115 -2.50 -20.60 -6.54
C GLN A 115 -3.46 -19.45 -6.18
N ALA A 116 -3.07 -18.56 -5.27
CA ALA A 116 -3.89 -17.40 -4.91
C ALA A 116 -3.96 -16.39 -6.08
N ASP A 117 -5.19 -16.02 -6.47
CA ASP A 117 -5.45 -14.91 -7.40
C ASP A 117 -6.14 -13.76 -6.64
N TYR A 118 -5.33 -12.85 -6.11
CA TYR A 118 -5.82 -11.69 -5.36
C TYR A 118 -6.67 -10.73 -6.20
N ALA A 119 -6.42 -10.63 -7.51
CA ALA A 119 -7.23 -9.82 -8.40
C ALA A 119 -8.62 -10.44 -8.58
N ALA A 120 -8.71 -11.77 -8.74
CA ALA A 120 -10.00 -12.48 -8.77
C ALA A 120 -10.75 -12.37 -7.44
N LEU A 121 -10.05 -12.52 -6.30
CA LEU A 121 -10.65 -12.33 -4.98
C LEU A 121 -11.22 -10.91 -4.81
N ALA A 122 -10.49 -9.87 -5.24
CA ALA A 122 -10.97 -8.50 -5.20
C ALA A 122 -12.21 -8.28 -6.09
N ARG A 123 -12.23 -8.83 -7.31
CA ARG A 123 -13.44 -8.79 -8.17
C ARG A 123 -14.61 -9.48 -7.49
N ALA A 124 -14.39 -10.66 -6.91
CA ALA A 124 -15.43 -11.41 -6.20
C ALA A 124 -15.93 -10.69 -4.93
N ALA A 125 -15.07 -9.87 -4.29
CA ALA A 125 -15.45 -9.02 -3.17
C ALA A 125 -16.25 -7.77 -3.58
N GLY A 126 -16.29 -7.43 -4.89
CA GLY A 126 -17.06 -6.31 -5.42
C GLY A 126 -16.22 -5.12 -5.89
N PHE A 127 -14.89 -5.26 -6.06
CA PHE A 127 -14.09 -4.20 -6.67
C PHE A 127 -14.51 -3.96 -8.12
N PRO A 128 -14.81 -2.71 -8.53
CA PRO A 128 -15.12 -2.40 -9.92
C PRO A 128 -13.97 -2.76 -10.87
N GLN A 129 -12.74 -2.62 -10.37
CA GLN A 129 -11.51 -2.80 -11.14
C GLN A 129 -10.51 -3.57 -10.30
N ALA A 130 -10.10 -4.75 -10.77
CA ALA A 130 -8.94 -5.44 -10.22
C ALA A 130 -8.19 -6.26 -11.27
N ARG A 131 -6.85 -6.18 -11.23
CA ARG A 131 -5.94 -6.76 -12.23
C ARG A 131 -4.61 -7.18 -11.65
N THR A 132 -3.90 -8.03 -12.40
CA THR A 132 -2.52 -8.41 -12.13
C THR A 132 -1.64 -7.92 -13.28
N LEU A 133 -0.52 -7.27 -12.94
CA LEU A 133 0.48 -6.80 -13.88
C LEU A 133 1.78 -7.58 -13.63
N GLU A 134 2.38 -8.11 -14.70
CA GLU A 134 3.56 -8.99 -14.58
C GLU A 134 4.85 -8.40 -15.17
N SER A 135 4.73 -7.33 -15.98
CA SER A 135 5.86 -6.61 -16.56
C SER A 135 5.87 -5.13 -16.20
N ILE A 136 7.07 -4.55 -16.17
CA ILE A 136 7.29 -3.14 -15.86
C ILE A 136 6.76 -2.24 -16.98
N GLU A 137 6.80 -2.69 -18.24
CA GLU A 137 6.26 -1.99 -19.40
C GLU A 137 4.75 -1.83 -19.27
N THR A 138 4.04 -2.90 -18.89
CA THR A 138 2.59 -2.86 -18.70
C THR A 138 2.22 -1.94 -17.54
N LEU A 139 2.99 -1.95 -16.45
CA LEU A 139 2.81 -1.00 -15.35
C LEU A 139 2.95 0.45 -15.84
N ARG A 140 4.04 0.78 -16.54
CA ARG A 140 4.26 2.15 -17.06
C ARG A 140 3.13 2.62 -17.98
N GLN A 141 2.63 1.74 -18.85
CA GLN A 141 1.58 2.07 -19.81
C GLN A 141 0.19 2.23 -19.15
N SER A 142 -0.13 1.36 -18.19
CA SER A 142 -1.48 1.31 -17.59
C SER A 142 -1.64 2.18 -16.35
N LEU A 143 -0.55 2.56 -15.67
CA LEU A 143 -0.61 3.30 -14.41
C LEU A 143 -1.42 4.61 -14.52
N PRO A 144 -1.23 5.48 -15.53
CA PRO A 144 -2.05 6.69 -15.66
C PRO A 144 -3.55 6.40 -15.70
N GLN A 145 -3.96 5.31 -16.34
CA GLN A 145 -5.36 4.89 -16.41
C GLN A 145 -5.84 4.34 -15.07
N ILE A 146 -5.04 3.49 -14.40
CA ILE A 146 -5.32 2.96 -13.06
C ILE A 146 -5.57 4.10 -12.05
N LEU A 147 -4.74 5.15 -12.11
CA LEU A 147 -4.85 6.30 -11.22
C LEU A 147 -6.10 7.15 -11.49
N ALA A 148 -6.57 7.18 -12.74
CA ALA A 148 -7.77 7.92 -13.14
C ALA A 148 -9.09 7.16 -12.91
N GLU A 149 -9.04 5.86 -12.58
CA GLU A 149 -10.24 5.06 -12.35
C GLU A 149 -11.08 5.59 -11.17
N PRO A 150 -12.41 5.65 -11.30
CA PRO A 150 -13.26 5.98 -10.18
C PRO A 150 -13.37 4.81 -9.21
N GLY A 151 -13.41 5.10 -7.91
CA GLY A 151 -13.62 4.07 -6.88
C GLY A 151 -12.33 3.34 -6.48
N PRO A 152 -12.46 2.38 -5.55
CA PRO A 152 -11.34 1.55 -5.18
C PRO A 152 -10.96 0.65 -6.36
N SER A 153 -9.68 0.59 -6.67
CA SER A 153 -9.15 -0.41 -7.60
C SER A 153 -7.99 -1.17 -6.97
N LEU A 154 -7.89 -2.47 -7.30
CA LEU A 154 -6.82 -3.34 -6.81
C LEU A 154 -5.90 -3.74 -7.96
N THR A 155 -4.61 -3.44 -7.82
CA THR A 155 -3.59 -3.81 -8.80
C THR A 155 -2.53 -4.67 -8.13
N VAL A 156 -2.48 -5.95 -8.50
CA VAL A 156 -1.42 -6.86 -8.08
C VAL A 156 -0.21 -6.62 -8.97
N LEU A 157 0.92 -6.29 -8.37
CA LEU A 157 2.22 -6.16 -9.02
C LEU A 157 2.96 -7.46 -8.80
N ARG A 158 3.00 -8.30 -9.83
CA ARG A 158 3.72 -9.56 -9.77
C ARG A 158 5.21 -9.31 -9.87
N VAL A 159 5.90 -9.59 -8.76
CA VAL A 159 7.33 -9.36 -8.64
C VAL A 159 8.08 -10.66 -8.35
N GLU A 160 9.38 -10.65 -8.61
CA GLU A 160 10.26 -11.74 -8.22
C GLU A 160 10.60 -11.63 -6.72
N PRO A 161 10.77 -12.76 -6.00
CA PRO A 161 11.43 -12.76 -4.71
C PRO A 161 12.80 -12.10 -4.81
N GLU A 162 13.15 -11.30 -3.81
CA GLU A 162 14.45 -10.65 -3.77
C GLU A 162 15.41 -11.45 -2.89
N THR A 163 16.70 -11.32 -3.17
CA THR A 163 17.76 -11.88 -2.32
C THR A 163 18.47 -10.72 -1.65
N GLY A 164 18.30 -10.59 -0.33
CA GLY A 164 18.91 -9.51 0.44
C GLY A 164 17.96 -8.89 1.45
N PHE A 165 18.54 -8.12 2.36
CA PHE A 165 17.81 -7.35 3.36
C PHE A 165 18.01 -5.86 3.06
N LEU A 166 16.90 -5.16 2.82
CA LEU A 166 16.88 -3.69 2.83
C LEU A 166 16.64 -3.23 4.26
N GLY A 167 17.47 -2.29 4.73
CA GLY A 167 17.31 -1.70 6.05
C GLY A 167 15.93 -1.08 6.23
N THR A 168 15.37 -1.19 7.42
CA THR A 168 14.11 -0.53 7.77
C THR A 168 14.27 0.99 7.75
N PRO A 169 13.17 1.75 7.62
CA PRO A 169 13.18 3.18 7.89
C PRO A 169 13.81 3.48 9.27
N PRO A 170 14.38 4.68 9.49
CA PRO A 170 14.89 5.07 10.80
C PRO A 170 13.85 4.85 11.88
N MET A 171 14.28 4.51 13.10
CA MET A 171 13.38 4.17 14.23
C MET A 171 12.27 5.20 14.46
N THR A 172 12.48 6.48 14.14
CA THR A 172 11.48 7.54 14.28
C THR A 172 10.28 7.39 13.33
N TYR A 173 10.43 6.62 12.26
CA TYR A 173 9.38 6.20 11.32
C TYR A 173 8.93 4.75 11.59
N GLU A 174 9.26 4.24 12.76
CA GLU A 174 8.73 3.02 13.35
C GLU A 174 8.09 3.35 14.72
N GLY A 175 7.25 2.45 15.23
CA GLY A 175 6.69 2.57 16.57
C GLY A 175 5.76 3.80 16.80
N PRO A 176 5.58 4.24 18.06
CA PRO A 176 4.60 5.27 18.40
C PRO A 176 4.86 6.65 17.79
N GLU A 177 6.12 6.98 17.50
CA GLU A 177 6.50 8.29 16.92
C GLU A 177 5.97 8.45 15.49
N MET A 178 5.87 7.35 14.74
CA MET A 178 5.35 7.32 13.38
C MET A 178 3.95 7.94 13.27
N LYS A 179 3.07 7.65 14.25
CA LYS A 179 1.73 8.26 14.34
C LYS A 179 1.82 9.79 14.32
N TYR A 180 2.66 10.36 15.20
CA TYR A 180 2.76 11.81 15.35
C TYR A 180 3.43 12.46 14.13
N ARG A 181 4.50 11.86 13.60
CA ARG A 181 5.18 12.41 12.42
C ARG A 181 4.27 12.45 11.22
N PHE A 182 3.59 11.33 10.94
CA PHE A 182 2.64 11.24 9.84
C PHE A 182 1.49 12.24 10.03
N GLY A 183 0.87 12.28 11.20
CA GLY A 183 -0.21 13.24 11.48
C GLY A 183 0.23 14.69 11.29
N ARG A 184 1.40 15.08 11.83
CA ARG A 184 1.94 16.44 11.64
C ARG A 184 2.32 16.72 10.18
N ALA A 185 2.79 15.72 9.43
CA ALA A 185 3.05 15.85 8.01
C ALA A 185 1.75 16.10 7.23
N LEU A 186 0.66 15.40 7.56
CA LEU A 186 -0.67 15.63 6.99
C LEU A 186 -1.22 17.01 7.35
N GLU A 187 -1.07 17.47 8.60
CA GLU A 187 -1.49 18.84 8.99
C GLU A 187 -0.76 19.90 8.17
N ARG A 188 0.58 19.79 8.03
CA ARG A 188 1.38 20.71 7.21
C ARG A 188 0.96 20.71 5.74
N ARG A 189 0.68 19.51 5.20
CA ARG A 189 0.43 19.32 3.79
C ARG A 189 -0.99 19.66 3.37
N LEU A 190 -1.99 19.31 4.19
CA LEU A 190 -3.41 19.41 3.87
C LEU A 190 -4.12 20.56 4.60
N GLY A 191 -3.47 21.22 5.56
CA GLY A 191 -4.08 22.28 6.35
C GLY A 191 -5.21 21.81 7.28
N ILE A 192 -5.21 20.52 7.63
CA ILE A 192 -6.18 19.91 8.55
C ILE A 192 -5.66 19.92 9.99
N THR A 193 -6.53 19.61 10.96
CA THR A 193 -6.12 19.29 12.34
C THR A 193 -6.26 17.81 12.57
N VAL A 194 -5.15 17.13 12.86
CA VAL A 194 -5.12 15.70 13.21
C VAL A 194 -5.03 15.54 14.72
N PHE A 195 -4.20 16.34 15.39
CA PHE A 195 -4.04 16.29 16.83
C PHE A 195 -4.70 17.51 17.47
N GLY A 196 -5.87 17.27 18.07
CA GLY A 196 -6.56 18.26 18.89
C GLY A 196 -5.82 18.54 20.22
N PRO A 197 -6.34 19.48 21.02
CA PRO A 197 -5.75 19.85 22.32
C PRO A 197 -5.64 18.69 23.33
N GLN A 198 -6.34 17.59 23.07
CA GLN A 198 -6.34 16.38 23.90
C GLN A 198 -5.28 15.35 23.47
N GLY A 199 -4.62 15.53 22.31
CA GLY A 199 -3.47 14.73 21.88
C GLY A 199 -3.79 13.35 21.28
N TYR A 200 -5.06 13.02 21.06
CA TYR A 200 -5.50 11.78 20.41
C TYR A 200 -6.50 12.03 19.29
#